data_AF-A0A9J8AVA0-F1
#
_entry.id   AF-A0A9J8AVA0-F1
#
_cell.length_a   1.000
_cell.length_b   1.000
_cell.length_c   1.000
_cell.angle_alpha   90.00
_cell.angle_beta   90.00
_cell.angle_gamma   90.00
#
_symmetry.space_group_name_H-M   'P 1'
#
loop_
_entity.id
_entity.type
_entity.pdbx_description
1 polymer ?
#
loop_
_entity_poly.entity_id
_entity_poly.type
_entity_poly.pdbx_seq_one_letter_code
_entity_poly.pdbx_strand_id
1 'polypeptide(L)'
;MSHALRTLATGVFSVQRSASAVKIRGQRSRSDAVKDGQSQTFDESLLEFLVCPLSKKTLRYDERSNELINEEFGIAYPIIDGIPNMIPQDARMIHKSRATEKPSQS
;
A
#
# COMPACT_ATOMS: atom_id res chain seq x y z
N MET A 1 66.57 -35.88 -7.73
CA MET A 1 65.48 -36.55 -7.00
C MET A 1 64.15 -36.08 -7.59
N SER A 2 63.94 -36.08 -8.91
CA SER A 2 63.70 -37.24 -9.79
C SER A 2 62.58 -38.14 -9.30
N HIS A 3 61.33 -37.73 -9.47
CA HIS A 3 60.21 -38.66 -9.62
C HIS A 3 59.24 -38.14 -10.68
N ALA A 4 59.60 -38.40 -11.94
CA ALA A 4 58.66 -38.50 -13.03
C ALA A 4 58.03 -39.89 -12.95
N LEU A 5 56.71 -40.02 -12.88
CA LEU A 5 56.05 -41.27 -13.24
C LEU A 5 54.62 -41.02 -13.79
N ARG A 6 54.51 -41.20 -15.12
CA ARG A 6 53.51 -41.98 -15.87
C ARG A 6 52.06 -41.48 -15.97
N THR A 7 51.77 -40.87 -17.12
CA THR A 7 50.94 -41.41 -18.23
C THR A 7 49.92 -42.51 -17.86
N LEU A 8 48.63 -42.41 -18.22
CA LEU A 8 48.13 -42.86 -19.53
C LEU A 8 46.70 -42.34 -19.85
N ALA A 9 46.53 -41.99 -21.11
CA ALA A 9 45.26 -41.69 -21.77
C ALA A 9 44.49 -42.97 -22.12
N THR A 10 43.16 -42.93 -22.02
CA THR A 10 42.24 -43.66 -22.92
C THR A 10 40.87 -42.99 -22.85
N GLY A 11 40.47 -42.35 -23.94
CA GLY A 11 39.11 -41.87 -24.13
C GLY A 11 38.17 -43.02 -24.49
N VAL A 12 36.88 -42.85 -24.16
CA VAL A 12 35.80 -43.60 -24.79
C VAL A 12 34.70 -42.62 -25.15
N PHE A 13 34.49 -42.52 -26.45
CA PHE A 13 33.41 -41.84 -27.13
C PHE A 13 32.09 -42.50 -26.71
N SER A 14 31.12 -41.74 -26.20
CA SER A 14 29.74 -42.23 -26.10
C SER A 14 28.74 -41.14 -26.46
N VAL A 15 28.38 -41.20 -27.74
CA VAL A 15 27.05 -41.04 -28.32
C VAL A 15 26.11 -39.96 -27.75
N GLN A 16 25.81 -39.02 -28.63
CA GLN A 16 24.70 -38.08 -28.59
C GLN A 16 23.37 -38.81 -28.29
N ARG A 17 22.70 -38.45 -27.20
CA ARG A 17 21.25 -38.70 -27.05
C ARG A 17 20.52 -37.37 -27.12
N SER A 18 20.23 -36.96 -28.35
CA SER A 18 19.11 -36.06 -28.62
C SER A 18 17.85 -36.71 -28.08
N ALA A 19 17.25 -36.08 -27.08
CA ALA A 19 15.84 -36.24 -26.77
C ALA A 19 15.29 -34.83 -26.67
N SER A 20 14.62 -34.42 -27.75
CA SER A 20 13.77 -33.23 -27.79
C SER A 20 12.82 -33.28 -26.60
N ALA A 21 13.12 -32.49 -25.57
CA ALA A 21 12.15 -32.19 -24.54
C ALA A 21 11.14 -31.25 -25.17
N VAL A 22 10.00 -31.83 -25.55
CA VAL A 22 8.75 -31.16 -25.91
C VAL A 22 8.56 -29.99 -24.94
N LYS A 23 8.82 -28.76 -25.40
CA LYS A 23 8.44 -27.56 -24.67
C LYS A 23 6.94 -27.45 -24.81
N ILE A 24 6.22 -28.16 -23.93
CA ILE A 24 4.79 -27.96 -23.73
C ILE A 24 4.62 -26.46 -23.57
N ARG A 25 3.98 -25.83 -24.55
CA ARG A 25 3.47 -24.47 -24.45
C ARG A 25 2.42 -24.50 -23.34
N GLY A 26 2.90 -24.40 -22.10
CA GLY A 26 2.10 -24.02 -20.96
C GLY A 26 1.72 -22.56 -21.13
N GLN A 27 0.72 -22.32 -21.98
CA GLN A 27 -0.05 -21.10 -21.94
C GLN A 27 -0.80 -21.07 -20.61
N ARG A 28 -0.12 -20.67 -19.52
CA ARG A 28 -0.81 -19.90 -18.49
C ARG A 28 -0.89 -18.48 -19.00
N SER A 29 -1.92 -18.28 -19.81
CA SER A 29 -2.41 -17.00 -20.25
C SER A 29 -2.79 -16.19 -19.00
N ARG A 30 -2.17 -15.01 -18.88
CA ARG A 30 -2.65 -13.85 -18.12
C ARG A 30 -2.80 -14.10 -16.61
N SER A 31 -1.69 -14.01 -15.88
CA SER A 31 -1.80 -13.42 -14.55
C SER A 31 -1.90 -11.91 -14.76
N ASP A 32 -3.07 -11.42 -14.41
CA ASP A 32 -3.52 -10.04 -14.55
C ASP A 32 -2.45 -9.04 -14.13
N ALA A 33 -2.16 -8.08 -15.02
CA ALA A 33 -1.42 -6.90 -14.63
C ALA A 33 -2.30 -6.12 -13.65
N VAL A 34 -2.18 -6.43 -12.36
CA VAL A 34 -2.65 -5.55 -11.30
C VAL A 34 -1.91 -4.24 -11.54
N LYS A 35 -2.66 -3.19 -11.87
CA LYS A 35 -2.15 -1.84 -12.04
C LYS A 35 -1.81 -1.31 -10.64
N ASP A 36 -0.79 -1.88 -10.03
CA ASP A 36 -0.22 -1.43 -8.76
C ASP A 36 0.46 -0.08 -9.01
N GLY A 37 -0.15 0.99 -8.52
CA GLY A 37 0.43 2.32 -8.60
C GLY A 37 -0.41 3.30 -9.40
N GLN A 38 -1.59 3.64 -8.89
CA GLN A 38 -1.98 5.04 -8.97
C GLN A 38 -1.32 5.72 -7.78
N SER A 39 -0.63 6.84 -8.01
CA SER A 39 -0.30 7.78 -6.95
C SER A 39 -1.63 8.23 -6.35
N GLN A 40 -2.06 7.59 -5.25
CA GLN A 40 -3.40 7.80 -4.70
C GLN A 40 -3.41 9.13 -3.93
N THR A 41 -3.42 10.22 -4.68
CA THR A 41 -3.86 11.51 -4.17
C THR A 41 -5.35 11.40 -3.89
N PHE A 42 -5.80 11.96 -2.76
CA PHE A 42 -7.22 11.99 -2.41
C PHE A 42 -8.02 12.77 -3.46
N ASP A 43 -9.16 12.23 -3.88
CA ASP A 43 -10.06 12.89 -4.82
C ASP A 43 -11.10 13.72 -4.07
N GLU A 44 -10.99 15.05 -4.18
CA GLU A 44 -11.89 16.01 -3.55
C GLU A 44 -13.34 15.88 -4.01
N SER A 45 -13.58 15.33 -5.20
CA SER A 45 -14.93 15.07 -5.72
C SER A 45 -15.72 14.13 -4.79
N LEU A 46 -15.03 13.33 -3.98
CA LEU A 46 -15.64 12.44 -2.99
C LEU A 46 -16.24 13.18 -1.79
N LEU A 47 -15.82 14.43 -1.52
CA LEU A 47 -16.31 15.22 -0.38
C LEU A 47 -17.83 15.45 -0.43
N GLU A 48 -18.42 15.47 -1.63
CA GLU A 48 -19.88 15.59 -1.81
C GLU A 48 -20.65 14.42 -1.19
N PHE A 49 -20.03 13.23 -1.15
CA PHE A 49 -20.63 12.00 -0.61
C PHE A 49 -20.12 11.65 0.79
N LEU A 50 -19.05 12.30 1.24
CA LEU A 50 -18.35 11.98 2.48
C LEU A 50 -18.84 12.84 3.66
N VAL A 51 -19.10 12.19 4.79
CA VAL A 51 -19.51 12.87 6.03
C VAL A 51 -18.70 12.39 7.23
N CYS A 52 -18.57 13.25 8.24
CA CYS A 52 -17.92 12.93 9.50
C CYS A 52 -18.61 11.74 10.20
N PRO A 53 -17.87 10.73 10.68
CA PRO A 53 -18.46 9.57 11.34
C PRO A 53 -19.19 9.93 12.65
N LEU A 54 -18.81 11.04 13.29
CA LEU A 54 -19.36 11.51 14.56
C LEU A 54 -20.54 12.48 14.38
N SER A 55 -20.36 13.58 13.63
CA SER A 55 -21.40 14.61 13.48
C SER A 55 -22.38 14.36 12.35
N LYS A 56 -22.04 13.47 11.41
CA LYS A 56 -22.77 13.27 10.14
C LYS A 56 -22.86 14.52 9.26
N LYS A 57 -22.00 15.52 9.50
CA LYS A 57 -21.87 16.73 8.67
C LYS A 57 -20.73 16.58 7.66
N THR A 58 -20.68 17.49 6.69
CA THR A 58 -19.61 17.59 5.70
C THR A 58 -18.24 17.80 6.35
N LEU A 59 -17.19 17.40 5.64
CA LEU A 59 -15.80 17.55 6.03
C LEU A 59 -15.11 18.52 5.07
N ARG A 60 -14.10 19.24 5.58
CA ARG A 60 -13.23 20.09 4.76
C ARG A 60 -11.92 19.36 4.52
N TYR A 61 -11.49 19.23 3.28
CA TYR A 61 -10.16 18.72 2.99
C TYR A 61 -9.09 19.80 3.18
N ASP A 62 -7.93 19.40 3.70
CA ASP A 62 -6.74 20.21 3.80
C ASP A 62 -5.60 19.53 3.04
N GLU A 63 -5.32 20.01 1.84
CA GLU A 63 -4.24 19.52 0.98
C GLU A 63 -2.86 19.62 1.63
N ARG A 64 -2.65 20.59 2.54
CA ARG A 64 -1.32 20.84 3.12
C ARG A 64 -0.94 19.77 4.12
N SER A 65 -1.90 19.31 4.91
CA SER A 65 -1.71 18.23 5.87
C SER A 65 -2.19 16.87 5.36
N ASN A 66 -2.88 16.82 4.23
CA ASN A 66 -3.55 15.64 3.70
C ASN A 66 -4.54 15.05 4.73
N GLU A 67 -5.43 15.90 5.25
CA GLU A 67 -6.39 15.55 6.31
C GLU A 67 -7.81 16.01 5.96
N LEU A 68 -8.80 15.34 6.54
CA LEU A 68 -10.20 15.74 6.52
C LEU A 68 -10.59 16.34 7.86
N ILE A 69 -10.95 17.61 7.85
CA ILE A 69 -11.19 18.44 9.02
C ILE A 69 -12.67 18.52 9.34
N ASN A 70 -12.99 18.29 10.60
CA ASN A 70 -14.26 18.63 11.21
C ASN A 70 -14.09 19.84 12.13
N GLU A 71 -14.65 20.98 11.75
CA GLU A 71 -14.49 22.24 12.48
C GLU A 71 -15.29 22.28 13.79
N GLU A 72 -16.43 21.59 13.86
CA GLU A 72 -17.32 21.56 15.03
C GLU A 72 -16.66 20.88 16.24
N PHE A 73 -15.97 19.77 16.02
CA PHE A 73 -15.24 19.05 17.06
C PHE A 73 -13.77 19.45 17.16
N GLY A 74 -13.27 20.22 16.18
CA GLY A 74 -11.86 20.60 16.14
C GLY A 74 -10.94 19.38 16.01
N ILE A 75 -11.34 18.41 15.16
CA ILE A 75 -10.58 17.19 14.87
C ILE A 75 -10.28 17.04 13.38
N ALA A 76 -9.25 16.27 13.06
CA ALA A 76 -8.81 15.97 11.71
C ALA A 76 -8.55 14.47 11.53
N TYR A 77 -9.05 13.90 10.44
CA TYR A 77 -8.82 12.50 10.06
C TYR A 77 -7.72 12.46 8.99
N PRO A 78 -6.61 11.73 9.23
CA PRO A 78 -5.52 11.66 8.25
C PRO A 78 -5.92 10.82 7.03
N ILE A 79 -5.38 11.16 5.86
CA ILE A 79 -5.48 10.35 4.66
C ILE A 79 -4.15 9.63 4.44
N ILE A 80 -4.20 8.30 4.35
CA ILE A 80 -3.02 7.42 4.21
C ILE A 80 -3.20 6.62 2.93
N ASP A 81 -2.24 6.71 2.00
CA ASP A 81 -2.31 6.06 0.68
C ASP A 81 -3.60 6.39 -0.10
N GLY A 82 -4.08 7.63 0.04
CA GLY A 82 -5.32 8.13 -0.57
C GLY A 82 -6.60 7.62 0.10
N ILE A 83 -6.49 6.85 1.18
CA ILE A 83 -7.62 6.31 1.93
C ILE A 83 -7.82 7.11 3.22
N PRO A 84 -9.00 7.74 3.44
CA PRO A 84 -9.31 8.41 4.68
C PRO A 84 -9.36 7.45 5.88
N ASN A 85 -8.55 7.68 6.91
CA ASN A 85 -8.68 6.98 8.19
C ASN A 85 -9.74 7.65 9.07
N MET A 86 -11.01 7.28 8.88
CA MET A 86 -12.15 7.83 9.62
C MET A 86 -12.44 7.12 10.95
N ILE A 87 -11.41 6.68 11.67
CA ILE A 87 -11.54 6.07 13.00
C ILE A 87 -11.55 7.20 14.05
N PRO A 88 -12.60 7.34 14.88
CA PRO A 88 -12.68 8.41 15.88
C PRO A 88 -11.51 8.48 16.86
N GLN A 89 -10.93 7.32 17.22
CA GLN A 89 -9.77 7.25 18.12
C GLN A 89 -8.46 7.74 17.46
N ASP A 90 -8.36 7.64 16.14
CA ASP A 90 -7.17 8.03 15.38
C ASP A 90 -7.22 9.50 14.93
N ALA A 91 -8.37 10.16 15.15
CA ALA A 91 -8.54 11.56 14.80
C ALA A 91 -7.59 12.46 15.60
N ARG A 92 -6.83 13.31 14.89
CA ARG A 92 -5.93 14.29 15.50
C ARG A 92 -6.71 15.52 15.94
N MET A 93 -6.42 16.03 17.13
CA MET A 93 -6.98 17.32 17.56
C MET A 93 -6.27 18.47 16.84
N ILE A 94 -7.04 19.36 16.21
CA ILE A 94 -6.52 20.59 15.57
C ILE A 94 -6.74 21.82 16.45
N HIS A 95 -7.88 21.90 17.12
CA HIS A 95 -8.19 22.93 18.09
C HIS A 95 -8.79 22.27 19.33
N LYS A 96 -8.14 22.46 20.47
CA LYS A 96 -8.73 22.09 21.74
C LYS A 96 -9.80 23.13 22.03
N SER A 97 -11.07 22.83 21.72
CA SER A 97 -12.16 23.61 22.28
C SER A 97 -11.97 23.58 23.80
N ARG A 98 -11.71 24.76 24.36
CA ARG A 98 -11.61 24.96 25.78
C ARG A 98 -12.94 24.49 26.35
N ALA A 99 -12.95 23.32 27.00
CA ALA A 99 -14.07 22.86 27.79
C ALA A 99 -14.21 23.76 29.02
N THR A 100 -14.72 24.96 28.80
CA THR A 100 -15.27 25.94 29.74
C THR A 100 -16.69 26.14 29.23
N GLU A 101 -17.78 25.84 29.94
CA GLU A 101 -18.06 25.64 31.35
C GLU A 101 -19.21 24.62 31.44
N LYS A 102 -19.16 23.70 32.41
CA LYS A 102 -20.41 23.10 32.91
C LYS A 102 -21.16 24.22 33.63
N PRO A 103 -22.46 24.46 33.40
CA PRO A 103 -23.22 25.34 34.29
C PRO A 103 -23.26 24.65 35.64
N SER A 104 -22.39 25.09 36.54
CA SER A 104 -22.47 24.77 37.96
C SER A 104 -23.75 25.41 38.45
N GLN A 105 -24.71 24.56 38.79
CA GLN A 105 -25.91 24.94 39.50
C GLN A 105 -25.54 25.70 40.79
N SER A 106 -26.26 26.78 41.07
CA SER A 106 -26.53 27.30 42.41
C SER A 106 -27.83 28.09 42.37
#